data_AF-A0A8H4NDF7-F1
#
_entry.id   AF-A0A8H4NDF7-F1
#
_cell.length_a   1.000
_cell.length_b   1.000
_cell.length_c   1.000
_cell.angle_alpha   90.00
_cell.angle_beta   90.00
_cell.angle_gamma   90.00
#
_symmetry.space_group_name_H-M   'P 1'
#
loop_
_entity.id
_entity.type
_entity.pdbx_description
1 polymer ?
#
loop_
_entity_poly.entity_id
_entity_poly.type
_entity_poly.pdbx_seq_one_letter_code
_entity_poly.pdbx_strand_id
1 'polypeptide(L)'
;MASPVPKRHPDNPVVFFDITLGGEPLGRIKMELFNDVVPRTAENFRQFCTGETKNQHGRPQGYKNCKFHRVIKEFMIQGGDFLNGDGTGSTCIYGTRAFADENFELKHDAPGLLSMANSGPGTNGCQFFVTTVPTPFLNNKHVVFGRVVDGMDVVKKVENTRTQREKPTQDVFIMSYNEEYGSRGGARDDYYSSRNRYDDSDDEDYRRAEQHASTHAGGSADSSLFSTALGMLSGKKQSLKEEYLDEDDAVRQHKTFYGDGGHEGSGHQATEGNLGAAAAMQALKMFNSGGSGGSSSKSEFLGLAMAQASKLFDEQSASGKTDPSASKQGAVQQAAQMALKMYLKSDSSGSSGGSKPSGLMGLASKFL
;
A
#
# COMPACT_ATOMS: atom_id res chain seq x y z
N MET A 1 19.28 40.19 -17.34
CA MET A 1 17.89 39.95 -17.77
C MET A 1 17.75 38.45 -17.97
N ALA A 2 16.76 37.81 -17.34
CA ALA A 2 16.52 36.38 -17.57
C ALA A 2 16.09 36.19 -19.03
N SER A 3 16.71 35.25 -19.74
CA SER A 3 16.28 34.87 -21.08
C SER A 3 14.79 34.53 -21.05
N PRO A 4 13.98 34.98 -22.04
CA PRO A 4 12.56 34.67 -22.05
C PRO A 4 12.38 33.16 -22.03
N VAL A 5 11.61 32.66 -21.06
CA VAL A 5 11.22 31.25 -20.99
C VAL A 5 10.67 30.86 -22.37
N PRO A 6 11.20 29.82 -23.04
CA PRO A 6 10.75 29.46 -24.38
C PRO A 6 9.25 29.29 -24.38
N LYS A 7 8.54 29.94 -25.32
CA LYS A 7 7.08 29.84 -25.41
C LYS A 7 6.68 28.36 -25.51
N ARG A 8 5.71 27.96 -24.68
CA ARG A 8 5.11 26.63 -24.68
C ARG A 8 4.62 26.27 -26.08
N HIS A 9 4.76 25.01 -26.49
CA HIS A 9 4.10 24.53 -27.69
C HIS A 9 2.58 24.49 -27.43
N PRO A 10 1.75 25.09 -28.30
CA PRO A 10 0.32 25.24 -28.03
C PRO A 10 -0.41 23.90 -27.82
N ASP A 11 0.01 22.87 -28.56
CA ASP A 11 -0.64 21.55 -28.58
C ASP A 11 -0.08 20.56 -27.56
N ASN A 12 1.02 20.90 -26.87
CA ASN A 12 1.62 20.00 -25.90
C ASN A 12 0.74 19.86 -24.65
N PRO A 13 0.45 18.64 -24.17
CA PRO A 13 -0.34 18.44 -22.96
C PRO A 13 0.24 19.17 -21.75
N VAL A 14 -0.63 19.70 -20.90
CA VAL A 14 -0.25 20.21 -19.59
C VAL A 14 -0.95 19.37 -18.52
N VAL A 15 -0.16 18.90 -17.57
CA VAL A 15 -0.61 18.15 -16.40
C VAL A 15 -0.17 18.87 -15.14
N PHE A 16 -0.74 18.50 -14.00
CA PHE A 16 -0.35 19.09 -12.73
C PHE A 16 -0.32 18.07 -11.60
N PHE A 17 0.47 18.38 -10.57
CA PHE A 17 0.46 17.71 -9.28
C PHE A 17 0.14 18.72 -8.19
N ASP A 18 -0.82 18.40 -7.33
CA ASP A 18 -0.95 19.06 -6.02
C ASP A 18 -0.08 18.30 -5.02
N ILE A 19 0.91 19.00 -4.46
CA ILE A 19 1.92 18.44 -3.57
C ILE A 19 1.54 18.69 -2.12
N THR A 20 1.72 17.69 -1.27
CA THR A 20 1.70 17.84 0.19
C THR A 20 3.03 17.46 0.81
N LEU A 21 3.32 17.99 1.99
CA LEU A 21 4.46 17.64 2.84
C LEU A 21 3.94 17.36 4.25
N GLY A 22 4.10 16.13 4.73
CA GLY A 22 3.60 15.75 6.06
C GLY A 22 2.08 15.88 6.21
N GLY A 23 1.34 15.80 5.11
CA GLY A 23 -0.12 15.98 5.07
C GLY A 23 -0.59 17.41 4.79
N GLU A 24 0.29 18.40 4.86
CA GLU A 24 -0.05 19.81 4.60
C GLU A 24 0.14 20.18 3.13
N PRO A 25 -0.79 20.90 2.49
CA PRO A 25 -0.64 21.40 1.12
C PRO A 25 0.61 22.28 0.94
N LEU A 26 1.50 21.88 0.04
CA LEU A 26 2.74 22.60 -0.28
C LEU A 26 2.60 23.51 -1.52
N GLY A 27 1.71 23.12 -2.45
CA GLY A 27 1.39 23.88 -3.66
C GLY A 27 1.22 23.00 -4.90
N ARG A 28 0.97 23.64 -6.04
CA ARG A 28 0.77 22.97 -7.33
C ARG A 28 1.99 23.11 -8.23
N ILE A 29 2.38 22.02 -8.90
CA ILE A 29 3.37 22.00 -9.98
C ILE A 29 2.62 21.76 -11.29
N LYS A 30 2.74 22.65 -12.29
CA LYS A 30 2.22 22.42 -13.65
C LYS A 30 3.37 22.12 -14.59
N MET A 31 3.15 21.14 -15.47
CA MET A 31 4.19 20.59 -16.32
C MET A 31 3.68 20.47 -17.75
N GLU A 32 4.43 21.01 -18.70
CA GLU A 32 4.26 20.76 -20.13
C GLU A 32 4.94 19.44 -20.48
N LEU A 33 4.25 18.59 -21.25
CA LEU A 33 4.79 17.34 -21.78
C LEU A 33 5.11 17.52 -23.27
N PHE A 34 6.33 17.18 -23.67
CA PHE A 34 6.84 17.36 -25.03
C PHE A 34 6.32 16.27 -25.98
N ASN A 35 5.01 16.23 -26.17
CA ASN A 35 4.33 15.26 -27.02
C ASN A 35 4.71 15.40 -28.50
N ASP A 36 5.16 16.59 -28.91
CA ASP A 36 5.74 16.87 -30.22
C ASP A 36 7.11 16.20 -30.46
N VAL A 37 7.87 15.89 -29.41
CA VAL A 37 9.22 15.29 -29.49
C VAL A 37 9.23 13.83 -29.06
N VAL A 38 8.52 13.49 -27.97
CA VAL A 38 8.48 12.16 -27.36
C VAL A 38 7.04 11.75 -27.04
N PRO A 39 6.18 11.56 -28.07
CA PRO A 39 4.75 11.30 -27.88
C PRO A 39 4.46 10.07 -27.01
N ARG A 40 5.25 8.99 -27.12
CA ARG A 40 5.03 7.78 -26.31
C ARG A 40 5.38 8.03 -24.85
N THR A 41 6.48 8.72 -24.58
CA THR A 41 6.91 9.02 -23.22
C THR A 41 5.96 10.01 -22.55
N ALA A 42 5.55 11.05 -23.30
CA ALA A 42 4.57 12.03 -22.87
C ALA A 42 3.21 11.39 -22.56
N GLU A 43 2.69 10.52 -23.44
CA GLU A 43 1.39 9.87 -23.24
C GLU A 43 1.39 8.91 -22.04
N ASN A 44 2.49 8.18 -21.84
CA ASN A 44 2.67 7.33 -20.66
C ASN A 44 2.54 8.13 -19.36
N PHE A 45 3.25 9.26 -19.29
CA PHE A 45 3.17 10.14 -18.12
C PHE A 45 1.79 10.78 -17.96
N ARG A 46 1.19 11.24 -19.08
CA ARG A 46 -0.12 11.89 -19.08
C ARG A 46 -1.21 10.98 -18.52
N GLN A 47 -1.30 9.72 -18.97
CA GLN A 47 -2.33 8.80 -18.48
C GLN A 47 -2.15 8.44 -17.00
N PHE A 48 -0.92 8.29 -16.52
CA PHE A 48 -0.67 8.14 -15.08
C PHE A 48 -1.00 9.41 -14.29
N CYS A 49 -0.94 10.59 -14.92
CA CYS A 49 -1.41 11.85 -14.35
C CYS A 49 -2.94 12.01 -14.39
N THR A 50 -3.72 11.22 -15.13
CA THR A 50 -5.19 11.31 -15.19
C THR A 50 -5.90 10.11 -14.57
N GLY A 51 -5.19 8.99 -14.41
CA GLY A 51 -5.79 7.73 -13.96
C GLY A 51 -6.62 7.03 -15.03
N GLU A 52 -6.48 7.41 -16.30
CA GLU A 52 -7.11 6.70 -17.43
C GLU A 52 -6.60 5.27 -17.56
N THR A 53 -5.33 5.04 -17.24
CA THR A 53 -4.78 3.70 -17.12
C THR A 53 -5.40 3.01 -15.93
N LYS A 54 -5.90 1.80 -16.14
CA LYS A 54 -6.50 0.98 -15.10
C LYS A 54 -5.58 -0.18 -14.76
N ASN A 55 -5.50 -0.53 -13.48
CA ASN A 55 -4.86 -1.77 -13.06
C ASN A 55 -5.69 -2.99 -13.51
N GLN A 56 -5.17 -4.18 -13.25
CA GLN A 56 -5.84 -5.46 -13.56
C GLN A 56 -7.25 -5.61 -12.93
N HIS A 57 -7.58 -4.79 -11.93
CA HIS A 57 -8.88 -4.76 -11.26
C HIS A 57 -9.81 -3.65 -11.79
N GLY A 58 -9.46 -3.01 -12.90
CA GLY A 58 -10.27 -1.95 -13.52
C GLY A 58 -10.28 -0.62 -12.77
N ARG A 59 -9.40 -0.44 -11.77
CA ARG A 59 -9.31 0.81 -10.99
C ARG A 59 -8.25 1.74 -11.58
N PRO A 60 -8.46 3.07 -11.53
CA PRO A 60 -7.45 4.04 -11.92
C PRO A 60 -6.10 3.76 -11.26
N GLN A 61 -5.04 3.76 -12.04
CA GLN A 61 -3.66 3.55 -11.61
C GLN A 61 -2.81 4.72 -12.13
N GLY A 62 -1.96 5.27 -11.26
CA GLY A 62 -1.14 6.43 -11.63
C GLY A 62 -0.57 7.16 -10.41
N TYR A 63 -0.27 8.44 -10.59
CA TYR A 63 0.53 9.20 -9.63
C TYR A 63 -0.22 9.71 -8.40
N LYS A 64 -1.56 9.58 -8.35
CA LYS A 64 -2.32 9.95 -7.15
C LYS A 64 -1.90 9.07 -5.97
N ASN A 65 -1.61 9.73 -4.84
CA ASN A 65 -1.03 9.17 -3.62
C ASN A 65 0.38 8.57 -3.80
N CYS A 66 1.07 8.87 -4.90
CA CYS A 66 2.47 8.54 -5.08
C CYS A 66 3.34 9.59 -4.37
N LYS A 67 4.48 9.16 -3.83
CA LYS A 67 5.43 9.99 -3.13
C LYS A 67 6.69 10.24 -3.95
N PHE A 68 7.39 11.32 -3.60
CA PHE A 68 8.78 11.49 -3.97
C PHE A 68 9.65 10.68 -3.03
N HIS A 69 10.00 9.45 -3.43
CA HIS A 69 10.73 8.49 -2.58
C HIS A 69 12.23 8.80 -2.49
N ARG A 70 12.76 9.65 -3.38
CA ARG A 70 14.17 10.02 -3.41
C ARG A 70 14.35 11.49 -3.79
N VAL A 71 15.02 12.26 -2.94
CA VAL A 71 15.28 13.69 -3.08
C VAL A 71 16.77 13.95 -2.83
N ILE A 72 17.43 14.58 -3.81
CA ILE A 72 18.84 14.95 -3.70
C ILE A 72 18.96 16.44 -4.04
N LYS A 73 19.33 17.22 -3.03
CA LYS A 73 19.55 18.66 -3.16
C LYS A 73 20.65 18.95 -4.18
N GLU A 74 20.45 19.98 -4.99
CA GLU A 74 21.30 20.38 -6.11
C GLU A 74 21.48 19.27 -7.16
N PHE A 75 20.46 18.43 -7.31
CA PHE A 75 20.41 17.41 -8.34
C PHE A 75 19.00 17.22 -8.89
N MET A 76 18.13 16.52 -8.16
CA MET A 76 16.79 16.16 -8.64
C MET A 76 15.86 15.69 -7.51
N ILE A 77 14.55 15.71 -7.80
CA ILE A 77 13.51 15.03 -7.02
C ILE A 77 12.91 13.90 -7.85
N GLN A 78 12.87 12.67 -7.33
CA GLN A 78 12.40 11.47 -8.02
C GLN A 78 11.17 10.88 -7.32
N GLY A 79 10.20 10.49 -8.15
CA GLY A 79 8.94 9.90 -7.73
C GLY A 79 8.38 8.98 -8.81
N GLY A 80 7.07 8.73 -8.75
CA GLY A 80 6.35 7.98 -9.78
C GLY A 80 6.32 6.46 -9.57
N ASP A 81 6.98 5.94 -8.54
CA ASP A 81 6.81 4.54 -8.12
C ASP A 81 5.50 4.41 -7.33
N PHE A 82 4.38 4.26 -8.04
CA PHE A 82 3.05 4.03 -7.43
C PHE A 82 2.76 2.55 -7.11
N LEU A 83 3.71 1.64 -7.36
CA LEU A 83 3.56 0.22 -7.05
C LEU A 83 4.15 -0.08 -5.67
N ASN A 84 5.43 0.23 -5.49
CA ASN A 84 6.17 -0.12 -4.27
C ASN A 84 6.50 1.13 -3.43
N GLY A 85 6.58 2.30 -4.07
CA GLY A 85 6.94 3.55 -3.41
C GLY A 85 8.37 3.53 -2.85
N ASP A 86 9.30 2.76 -3.38
CA ASP A 86 10.67 2.73 -2.87
C ASP A 86 11.73 2.83 -3.97
N GLY A 87 11.28 2.94 -5.22
CA GLY A 87 12.11 2.99 -6.41
C GLY A 87 12.28 1.65 -7.09
N THR A 88 11.69 0.56 -6.58
CA THR A 88 11.77 -0.77 -7.19
C THR A 88 10.60 -1.07 -8.14
N GLY A 89 9.50 -0.32 -8.06
CA GLY A 89 8.34 -0.51 -8.92
C GLY A 89 8.55 0.03 -10.34
N SER A 90 8.05 -0.71 -11.34
CA SER A 90 8.08 -0.28 -12.74
C SER A 90 6.92 -0.90 -13.51
N THR A 91 6.14 -0.04 -14.18
CA THR A 91 5.09 -0.39 -15.14
C THR A 91 4.93 0.75 -16.16
N CYS A 92 4.34 0.46 -17.31
CA CYS A 92 3.97 1.48 -18.30
C CYS A 92 2.59 1.18 -18.90
N ILE A 93 2.01 2.18 -19.57
CA ILE A 93 0.67 2.04 -20.17
C ILE A 93 0.62 1.06 -21.35
N TYR A 94 1.78 0.60 -21.81
CA TYR A 94 1.94 -0.28 -22.97
C TYR A 94 1.79 -1.77 -22.64
N GLY A 95 1.29 -2.11 -21.46
CA GLY A 95 1.02 -3.50 -21.04
C GLY A 95 2.28 -4.29 -20.64
N THR A 96 3.40 -3.61 -20.38
CA THR A 96 4.67 -4.22 -19.95
C THR A 96 5.21 -3.54 -18.70
N ARG A 97 6.26 -4.13 -18.09
CA ARG A 97 6.95 -3.50 -16.95
C ARG A 97 7.81 -2.31 -17.34
N ALA A 98 8.24 -2.23 -18.60
CA ALA A 98 9.07 -1.16 -19.12
C ALA A 98 8.92 -0.99 -20.64
N PHE A 99 9.34 0.18 -21.15
CA PHE A 99 9.40 0.52 -22.57
C PHE A 99 10.75 1.15 -22.96
N ALA A 100 11.05 1.10 -24.25
CA ALA A 100 12.30 1.57 -24.84
C ALA A 100 12.52 3.08 -24.67
N ASP A 101 13.78 3.53 -24.71
CA ASP A 101 14.10 4.95 -24.84
C ASP A 101 13.60 5.46 -26.19
N GLU A 102 12.75 6.48 -26.19
CA GLU A 102 12.10 6.97 -27.41
C GLU A 102 13.08 7.76 -28.29
N ASN A 103 13.76 8.76 -27.71
CA ASN A 103 14.92 9.45 -28.28
C ASN A 103 15.67 10.24 -27.19
N PHE A 104 16.78 10.88 -27.55
CA PHE A 104 17.59 11.72 -26.66
C PHE A 104 17.88 13.10 -27.28
N GLU A 105 16.95 13.65 -28.06
CA GLU A 105 17.12 14.95 -28.72
C GLU A 105 17.29 16.07 -27.70
N LEU A 106 16.45 16.06 -26.67
CA LEU A 106 16.45 17.02 -25.57
C LEU A 106 17.55 16.72 -24.54
N LYS A 107 18.16 17.77 -24.00
CA LYS A 107 19.27 17.70 -23.04
C LYS A 107 18.85 18.17 -21.66
N HIS A 108 19.56 17.72 -20.63
CA HIS A 108 19.36 18.13 -19.24
C HIS A 108 20.16 19.41 -18.93
N ASP A 109 19.84 20.50 -19.62
CA ASP A 109 20.61 21.75 -19.61
C ASP A 109 20.04 22.84 -18.69
N ALA A 110 18.89 22.59 -18.07
CA ALA A 110 18.20 23.53 -17.20
C ALA A 110 17.53 22.82 -16.00
N PRO A 111 17.29 23.53 -14.88
CA PRO A 111 16.39 23.05 -13.84
C PRO A 111 14.93 23.02 -14.32
N GLY A 112 14.12 22.18 -13.69
CA GLY A 112 12.69 22.05 -13.98
C GLY A 112 12.37 21.12 -15.14
N LEU A 113 13.35 20.43 -15.73
CA LEU A 113 13.11 19.41 -16.75
C LEU A 113 12.60 18.11 -16.12
N LEU A 114 11.57 17.52 -16.72
CA LEU A 114 11.05 16.19 -16.41
C LEU A 114 11.79 15.16 -17.26
N SER A 115 12.23 14.07 -16.63
CA SER A 115 12.96 13.02 -17.32
C SER A 115 12.71 11.64 -16.71
N MET A 116 12.78 10.59 -17.54
CA MET A 116 12.45 9.22 -17.12
C MET A 116 13.53 8.63 -16.23
N ALA A 117 13.15 8.07 -15.08
CA ALA A 117 14.03 7.21 -14.31
C ALA A 117 14.03 5.80 -14.92
N ASN A 118 15.21 5.18 -14.98
CA ASN A 118 15.39 3.84 -15.54
C ASN A 118 16.56 3.12 -14.85
N SER A 119 16.69 1.82 -15.14
CA SER A 119 17.75 0.92 -14.63
C SER A 119 18.72 0.50 -15.74
N GLY A 120 18.90 1.35 -16.75
CA GLY A 120 19.68 1.08 -17.96
C GLY A 120 18.87 1.25 -19.26
N PRO A 121 19.51 1.06 -20.43
CA PRO A 121 18.89 1.30 -21.72
C PRO A 121 17.56 0.55 -21.90
N GLY A 122 16.52 1.27 -22.32
CA GLY A 122 15.21 0.73 -22.64
C GLY A 122 14.40 0.18 -21.46
N THR A 123 14.66 0.69 -20.25
CA THR A 123 13.96 0.26 -19.03
C THR A 123 13.07 1.35 -18.42
N ASN A 124 12.48 2.20 -19.25
CA ASN A 124 11.58 3.27 -18.78
C ASN A 124 10.27 2.68 -18.27
N GLY A 125 9.79 3.12 -17.10
CA GLY A 125 8.54 2.66 -16.51
C GLY A 125 7.60 3.81 -16.16
N CYS A 126 7.20 3.85 -14.90
CA CYS A 126 6.35 4.90 -14.35
C CYS A 126 7.14 5.96 -13.58
N GLN A 127 8.37 5.65 -13.17
CA GLN A 127 9.21 6.55 -12.40
C GLN A 127 9.79 7.68 -13.24
N PHE A 128 9.88 8.86 -12.63
CA PHE A 128 10.39 10.07 -13.26
C PHE A 128 11.18 10.88 -12.22
N PHE A 129 11.97 11.84 -12.71
CA PHE A 129 12.57 12.86 -11.87
C PHE A 129 12.40 14.26 -12.47
N VAL A 130 12.41 15.26 -11.58
CA VAL A 130 12.48 16.68 -11.95
C VAL A 130 13.84 17.20 -11.55
N THR A 131 14.58 17.73 -12.52
CA THR A 131 15.89 18.34 -12.29
C THR A 131 15.77 19.63 -11.47
N THR A 132 16.72 19.88 -10.58
CA THR A 132 16.77 21.14 -9.80
C THR A 132 17.96 22.03 -10.17
N VAL A 133 18.86 21.50 -10.99
CA VAL A 133 20.01 22.12 -11.65
C VAL A 133 20.23 21.46 -13.02
N PRO A 134 21.07 22.01 -13.92
CA PRO A 134 21.50 21.30 -15.14
C PRO A 134 22.26 20.00 -14.81
N THR A 135 21.93 18.90 -15.47
CA THR A 135 22.53 17.56 -15.23
C THR A 135 23.02 16.89 -16.52
N PRO A 136 23.99 17.48 -17.25
CA PRO A 136 24.40 17.00 -18.58
C PRO A 136 24.98 15.58 -18.59
N PHE A 137 25.44 15.06 -17.45
CA PHE A 137 25.93 13.68 -17.30
C PHE A 137 24.83 12.60 -17.44
N LEU A 138 23.55 13.02 -17.42
CA LEU A 138 22.38 12.18 -17.69
C LEU A 138 21.96 12.18 -19.17
N ASN A 139 22.57 13.02 -20.01
CA ASN A 139 22.27 13.06 -21.44
C ASN A 139 22.52 11.70 -22.10
N ASN A 140 21.63 11.33 -23.02
CA ASN A 140 21.66 10.05 -23.74
C ASN A 140 21.49 8.80 -22.84
N LYS A 141 21.07 8.98 -21.58
CA LYS A 141 20.78 7.89 -20.63
C LYS A 141 19.34 7.93 -20.11
N HIS A 142 18.77 9.13 -20.01
CA HIS A 142 17.40 9.36 -19.55
C HIS A 142 16.66 10.22 -20.58
N VAL A 143 15.42 9.84 -20.90
CA VAL A 143 14.59 10.56 -21.86
C VAL A 143 13.97 11.78 -21.19
N VAL A 144 14.36 12.98 -21.62
CA VAL A 144 13.69 14.23 -21.22
C VAL A 144 12.37 14.33 -21.97
N PHE A 145 11.26 14.51 -21.25
CA PHE A 145 9.93 14.44 -21.84
C PHE A 145 9.00 15.59 -21.45
N GLY A 146 9.46 16.53 -20.63
CA GLY A 146 8.66 17.69 -20.27
C GLY A 146 9.44 18.71 -19.47
N ARG A 147 8.74 19.77 -19.05
CA ARG A 147 9.27 20.79 -18.15
C ARG A 147 8.20 21.36 -17.24
N VAL A 148 8.62 21.83 -16.07
CA VAL A 148 7.81 22.66 -15.18
C VAL A 148 7.58 24.01 -15.83
N VAL A 149 6.30 24.41 -15.94
CA VAL A 149 5.89 25.71 -16.47
C VAL A 149 5.32 26.63 -15.39
N ASP A 150 4.95 26.07 -14.24
CA ASP A 150 4.46 26.79 -13.06
C ASP A 150 4.74 25.95 -11.79
N GLY A 151 5.00 26.59 -10.65
CA GLY A 151 5.27 25.89 -9.39
C GLY A 151 6.71 25.40 -9.19
N MET A 152 7.70 26.03 -9.82
CA MET A 152 9.11 25.70 -9.57
C MET A 152 9.54 26.00 -8.12
N ASP A 153 8.88 26.94 -7.44
CA ASP A 153 9.09 27.18 -6.01
C ASP A 153 8.65 25.96 -5.16
N VAL A 154 7.60 25.25 -5.56
CA VAL A 154 7.16 24.00 -4.92
C VAL A 154 8.20 22.90 -5.10
N VAL A 155 8.75 22.75 -6.32
CA VAL A 155 9.88 21.84 -6.59
C VAL A 155 11.06 22.17 -5.67
N LYS A 156 11.40 23.46 -5.52
CA LYS A 156 12.47 23.91 -4.62
C LYS A 156 12.15 23.67 -3.14
N LYS A 157 10.89 23.76 -2.70
CA LYS A 157 10.47 23.39 -1.35
C LYS A 157 10.66 21.89 -1.11
N VAL A 158 10.26 21.03 -2.06
CA VAL A 158 10.47 19.58 -2.00
C VAL A 158 11.96 19.24 -1.95
N GLU A 159 12.78 19.86 -2.79
CA GLU A 159 14.24 19.72 -2.81
C GLU A 159 14.89 20.02 -1.46
N ASN A 160 14.37 21.01 -0.71
CA ASN A 160 14.91 21.44 0.58
C ASN A 160 14.31 20.69 1.78
N THR A 161 13.53 19.64 1.55
CA THR A 161 13.06 18.77 2.65
C THR A 161 14.22 18.04 3.30
N ARG A 162 14.09 17.74 4.60
CA ARG A 162 15.11 16.97 5.32
C ARG A 162 15.09 15.53 4.85
N THR A 163 16.24 15.01 4.42
CA THR A 163 16.38 13.63 3.94
C THR A 163 17.28 12.76 4.82
N GLN A 164 17.01 11.46 4.87
CA GLN A 164 17.90 10.43 5.41
C GLN A 164 18.17 9.39 4.31
N ARG A 165 19.44 9.19 3.93
CA ARG A 165 19.82 8.34 2.79
C ARG A 165 19.00 8.67 1.53
N GLU A 166 18.96 9.96 1.18
CA GLU A 166 18.21 10.50 0.02
C GLU A 166 16.67 10.38 0.12
N LYS A 167 16.12 9.71 1.14
CA LYS A 167 14.67 9.63 1.36
C LYS A 167 14.18 10.79 2.23
N PRO A 168 13.12 11.52 1.84
CA PRO A 168 12.50 12.52 2.71
C PRO A 168 12.09 11.93 4.08
N THR A 169 12.35 12.67 5.15
CA THR A 169 12.00 12.27 6.53
C THR A 169 10.53 12.53 6.86
N GLN A 170 9.90 13.45 6.13
CA GLN A 170 8.45 13.62 6.06
C GLN A 170 8.02 13.24 4.66
N ASP A 171 6.90 12.54 4.55
CA ASP A 171 6.42 12.12 3.24
C ASP A 171 5.99 13.32 2.39
N VAL A 172 6.35 13.28 1.11
CA VAL A 172 5.95 14.25 0.08
C VAL A 172 5.05 13.53 -0.93
N PHE A 173 3.74 13.83 -0.93
CA PHE A 173 2.76 13.14 -1.78
C PHE A 173 2.25 14.00 -2.92
N ILE A 174 1.81 13.32 -3.98
CA ILE A 174 0.99 13.83 -5.07
C ILE A 174 -0.48 13.50 -4.75
N MET A 175 -1.33 14.50 -4.49
CA MET A 175 -2.70 14.26 -3.98
C MET A 175 -3.78 14.21 -5.08
N SER A 176 -3.57 14.84 -6.23
CA SER A 176 -4.59 14.99 -7.27
C SER A 176 -4.04 14.65 -8.67
N TYR A 177 -4.96 14.31 -9.57
CA TYR A 177 -4.73 14.19 -11.02
C TYR A 177 -5.53 15.26 -11.80
N ASN A 178 -5.20 15.44 -13.09
CA ASN A 178 -5.90 16.38 -13.97
C ASN A 178 -7.29 15.84 -14.36
N GLU A 179 -8.36 16.44 -13.84
CA GLU A 179 -9.76 16.06 -14.11
C GLU A 179 -10.36 16.81 -15.32
N GLU A 180 -9.64 17.80 -15.87
CA GLU A 180 -10.17 18.76 -16.86
C GLU A 180 -10.49 18.14 -18.24
N TYR A 181 -10.23 16.85 -18.46
CA TYR A 181 -10.58 16.13 -19.69
C TYR A 181 -11.76 15.15 -19.56
N GLY A 182 -12.44 15.07 -18.41
CA GLY A 182 -13.51 14.10 -18.18
C GLY A 182 -14.65 14.58 -17.28
N SER A 183 -15.69 15.15 -17.91
CA SER A 183 -17.07 15.31 -17.40
C SER A 183 -17.39 16.33 -16.29
N ARG A 184 -18.46 17.10 -16.58
CA ARG A 184 -19.25 17.96 -15.69
C ARG A 184 -19.89 17.17 -14.54
N GLY A 185 -19.89 17.76 -13.34
CA GLY A 185 -20.84 17.43 -12.27
C GLY A 185 -20.17 17.37 -10.89
N GLY A 186 -20.55 18.27 -9.99
CA GLY A 186 -19.85 18.52 -8.73
C GLY A 186 -20.22 17.58 -7.57
N ALA A 187 -19.39 17.62 -6.54
CA ALA A 187 -19.77 17.71 -5.14
C ALA A 187 -18.49 18.03 -4.33
N ARG A 188 -18.59 18.99 -3.42
CA ARG A 188 -17.58 19.24 -2.38
C ARG A 188 -17.84 18.19 -1.29
N ASP A 189 -16.85 17.38 -0.96
CA ASP A 189 -16.92 16.52 0.22
C ASP A 189 -15.59 16.50 0.98
N ASP A 190 -15.75 16.54 2.30
CA ASP A 190 -14.76 16.83 3.33
C ASP A 190 -13.59 15.83 3.34
N TYR A 191 -12.36 16.36 3.19
CA TYR A 191 -11.15 15.55 3.08
C TYR A 191 -10.12 15.91 4.16
N TYR A 192 -10.35 15.46 5.39
CA TYR A 192 -9.31 15.28 6.40
C TYR A 192 -9.56 13.99 7.18
N SER A 193 -9.19 12.86 6.56
CA SER A 193 -8.79 11.61 7.22
C SER A 193 -8.76 10.50 6.15
N SER A 194 -7.63 10.29 5.48
CA SER A 194 -7.37 9.02 4.79
C SER A 194 -5.95 8.91 4.23
N ARG A 195 -5.23 7.94 4.80
CA ARG A 195 -4.45 6.89 4.13
C ARG A 195 -3.26 7.28 3.23
N ASN A 196 -2.11 6.83 3.71
CA ASN A 196 -1.07 6.22 2.89
C ASN A 196 -1.55 4.83 2.41
N ARG A 197 -1.67 4.61 1.10
CA ARG A 197 -1.96 3.32 0.46
C ARG A 197 -1.14 3.21 -0.83
N TYR A 198 -0.20 2.27 -0.86
CA TYR A 198 0.41 1.70 -2.07
C TYR A 198 -0.19 0.30 -2.26
N ASP A 199 -0.37 -0.11 -3.52
CA ASP A 199 -1.09 -1.30 -3.99
C ASP A 199 -0.10 -2.25 -4.68
N ASP A 200 -0.05 -3.54 -4.33
CA ASP A 200 0.01 -4.60 -5.34
C ASP A 200 -0.38 -6.00 -4.81
N SER A 201 -1.19 -6.71 -5.61
CA SER A 201 -1.40 -8.16 -5.69
C SER A 201 -1.98 -9.00 -4.52
N ASP A 202 -2.24 -8.47 -3.32
CA ASP A 202 -2.76 -9.25 -2.17
C ASP A 202 -4.16 -8.72 -1.68
N ASP A 203 -4.73 -7.73 -2.38
CA ASP A 203 -5.72 -6.77 -1.86
C ASP A 203 -7.21 -7.17 -2.02
N GLU A 204 -7.55 -8.09 -2.92
CA GLU A 204 -8.92 -8.66 -2.99
C GLU A 204 -9.24 -9.47 -1.73
N ASP A 205 -8.25 -10.22 -1.22
CA ASP A 205 -8.43 -11.04 -0.03
C ASP A 205 -8.51 -10.19 1.24
N TYR A 206 -7.69 -9.15 1.34
CA TYR A 206 -7.69 -8.29 2.52
C TYR A 206 -8.90 -7.36 2.60
N ARG A 207 -9.43 -6.86 1.47
CA ARG A 207 -10.68 -6.09 1.50
C ARG A 207 -11.88 -6.96 1.88
N ARG A 208 -11.94 -8.19 1.38
CA ARG A 208 -12.96 -9.16 1.81
C ARG A 208 -12.78 -9.48 3.29
N ALA A 209 -11.55 -9.63 3.78
CA ALA A 209 -11.29 -9.86 5.21
C ALA A 209 -11.76 -8.69 6.09
N GLU A 210 -11.56 -7.44 5.66
CA GLU A 210 -12.06 -6.24 6.35
C GLU A 210 -13.60 -6.23 6.40
N GLN A 211 -14.25 -6.61 5.29
CA GLN A 211 -15.71 -6.73 5.23
C GLN A 211 -16.24 -7.85 6.12
N HIS A 212 -15.61 -9.03 6.11
CA HIS A 212 -15.93 -10.14 7.00
C HIS A 212 -15.72 -9.76 8.46
N ALA A 213 -14.63 -9.08 8.79
CA ALA A 213 -14.34 -8.62 10.14
C ALA A 213 -15.39 -7.63 10.63
N SER A 214 -15.73 -6.63 9.80
CA SER A 214 -16.73 -5.63 10.15
C SER A 214 -18.12 -6.23 10.35
N THR A 215 -18.49 -7.21 9.52
CA THR A 215 -19.76 -7.94 9.62
C THR A 215 -19.83 -8.78 10.89
N HIS A 216 -18.74 -9.46 11.26
CA HIS A 216 -18.71 -10.36 12.42
C HIS A 216 -18.39 -9.66 13.74
N ALA A 217 -17.77 -8.48 13.73
CA ALA A 217 -17.44 -7.73 14.93
C ALA A 217 -18.64 -6.94 15.49
N GLY A 218 -19.65 -6.62 14.68
CA GLY A 218 -20.85 -5.90 15.12
C GLY A 218 -20.50 -4.55 15.76
N GLY A 219 -20.98 -4.27 16.98
CA GLY A 219 -20.67 -3.03 17.71
C GLY A 219 -19.19 -2.86 18.11
N SER A 220 -18.39 -3.93 18.02
CA SER A 220 -16.95 -3.90 18.22
C SER A 220 -16.18 -3.71 16.90
N ALA A 221 -16.87 -3.44 15.79
CA ALA A 221 -16.23 -3.26 14.49
C ALA A 221 -15.49 -1.93 14.40
N ASP A 222 -14.19 -2.00 14.13
CA ASP A 222 -13.40 -0.85 13.73
C ASP A 222 -12.62 -1.20 12.45
N SER A 223 -13.15 -0.75 11.33
CA SER A 223 -12.56 -0.95 10.00
C SER A 223 -11.14 -0.39 9.90
N SER A 224 -10.81 0.65 10.68
CA SER A 224 -9.47 1.21 10.72
C SER A 224 -8.47 0.27 11.40
N LEU A 225 -8.88 -0.45 12.45
CA LEU A 225 -8.04 -1.45 13.12
C LEU A 225 -7.79 -2.66 12.21
N PHE A 226 -8.84 -3.15 11.54
CA PHE A 226 -8.74 -4.29 10.64
C PHE A 226 -7.86 -3.98 9.44
N SER A 227 -8.07 -2.83 8.79
CA SER A 227 -7.23 -2.44 7.66
C SER A 227 -5.77 -2.16 8.07
N THR A 228 -5.54 -1.63 9.28
CA THR A 228 -4.18 -1.45 9.83
C THR A 228 -3.50 -2.80 10.07
N ALA A 229 -4.21 -3.77 10.66
CA ALA A 229 -3.68 -5.11 10.90
C ALA A 229 -3.32 -5.82 9.58
N LEU A 230 -4.21 -5.78 8.60
CA LEU A 230 -3.96 -6.39 7.29
C LEU A 230 -2.81 -5.72 6.53
N GLY A 231 -2.69 -4.38 6.62
CA GLY A 231 -1.59 -3.63 6.02
C GLY A 231 -0.23 -4.04 6.58
N MET A 232 -0.14 -4.30 7.89
CA MET A 232 1.10 -4.77 8.52
C MET A 232 1.48 -6.20 8.12
N LEU A 233 0.51 -7.03 7.73
CA LEU A 233 0.75 -8.42 7.36
C LEU A 233 1.26 -8.60 5.93
N SER A 234 0.85 -7.73 5.01
CA SER A 234 1.31 -7.74 3.62
C SER A 234 2.85 -7.72 3.53
N GLY A 235 3.51 -6.90 4.36
CA GLY A 235 4.98 -6.83 4.42
C GLY A 235 5.69 -7.94 5.20
N LYS A 236 4.97 -8.81 5.92
CA LYS A 236 5.53 -9.85 6.81
C LYS A 236 5.26 -11.28 6.36
N LYS A 237 4.53 -11.49 5.26
CA LYS A 237 4.10 -12.82 4.77
C LYS A 237 5.26 -13.83 4.66
N GLN A 238 6.42 -13.40 4.15
CA GLN A 238 7.58 -14.28 3.98
C GLN A 238 8.23 -14.66 5.32
N SER A 239 8.37 -13.71 6.25
CA SER A 239 8.93 -13.99 7.58
C SER A 239 8.00 -14.87 8.43
N LEU A 240 6.68 -14.71 8.28
CA LEU A 240 5.67 -15.48 9.01
C LEU A 240 5.62 -16.95 8.59
N LYS A 241 6.06 -17.28 7.37
CA LYS A 241 6.12 -18.65 6.87
C LYS A 241 7.21 -19.48 7.57
N GLU A 242 8.28 -18.83 8.02
CA GLU A 242 9.44 -19.45 8.66
C GLU A 242 9.34 -19.44 10.20
N GLU A 243 8.37 -18.72 10.75
CA GLU A 243 8.18 -18.58 12.19
C GLU A 243 7.47 -19.81 12.79
N TYR A 244 8.01 -20.35 13.88
CA TYR A 244 7.42 -21.47 14.59
C TYR A 244 6.06 -21.08 15.20
N LEU A 245 5.05 -21.93 14.98
CA LEU A 245 3.72 -21.83 15.59
C LEU A 245 3.62 -22.85 16.71
N ASP A 246 3.46 -22.37 17.95
CA ASP A 246 3.13 -23.19 19.11
C ASP A 246 1.62 -23.43 19.14
N GLU A 247 1.19 -24.53 18.52
CA GLU A 247 -0.23 -24.93 18.44
C GLU A 247 -0.80 -25.22 19.84
N ASP A 248 -0.01 -25.83 20.74
CA ASP A 248 -0.45 -26.22 22.07
C ASP A 248 -0.71 -25.01 22.97
N ASP A 249 0.13 -23.97 22.87
CA ASP A 249 -0.13 -22.69 23.53
C ASP A 249 -1.41 -22.04 22.98
N ALA A 250 -1.60 -22.01 21.66
CA ALA A 250 -2.81 -21.43 21.05
C ALA A 250 -4.10 -22.12 21.52
N VAL A 251 -4.10 -23.46 21.61
CA VAL A 251 -5.21 -24.24 22.17
C VAL A 251 -5.46 -23.89 23.64
N ARG A 252 -4.39 -23.72 24.43
CA ARG A 252 -4.48 -23.36 25.84
C ARG A 252 -5.09 -21.96 26.01
N GLN A 253 -4.65 -20.98 25.22
CA GLN A 253 -5.22 -19.64 25.25
C GLN A 253 -6.70 -19.67 24.85
N HIS A 254 -7.07 -20.42 23.79
CA HIS A 254 -8.47 -20.59 23.42
C HIS A 254 -9.32 -21.14 24.56
N LYS A 255 -8.89 -22.23 25.20
CA LYS A 255 -9.61 -22.81 26.35
C LYS A 255 -9.75 -21.81 27.50
N THR A 256 -8.73 -20.98 27.72
CA THR A 256 -8.71 -19.97 28.79
C THR A 256 -9.77 -18.89 28.57
N PHE A 257 -9.99 -18.47 27.31
CA PHE A 257 -10.90 -17.36 26.99
C PHE A 257 -12.28 -17.79 26.46
N TYR A 258 -12.44 -19.01 25.93
CA TYR A 258 -13.66 -19.50 25.28
C TYR A 258 -14.13 -20.89 25.77
N GLY A 259 -13.47 -21.49 26.75
CA GLY A 259 -13.85 -22.79 27.31
C GLY A 259 -15.06 -22.72 28.26
N ASP A 260 -15.84 -23.80 28.32
CA ASP A 260 -17.05 -23.96 29.16
C ASP A 260 -16.74 -24.22 30.65
N GLY A 261 -15.46 -24.21 31.02
CA GLY A 261 -14.98 -24.26 32.40
C GLY A 261 -14.63 -22.86 32.87
N GLY A 262 -15.50 -22.29 33.69
CA GLY A 262 -15.48 -20.90 34.09
C GLY A 262 -14.17 -20.38 34.70
N HIS A 263 -14.16 -19.06 34.85
CA HIS A 263 -13.31 -18.27 35.73
C HIS A 263 -12.71 -19.03 36.92
N GLU A 264 -11.56 -19.68 36.74
CA GLU A 264 -10.74 -20.12 37.85
C GLU A 264 -9.29 -19.71 37.64
N GLY A 265 -8.95 -18.58 38.25
CA GLY A 265 -7.76 -18.52 39.10
C GLY A 265 -6.40 -18.41 38.42
N SER A 266 -6.30 -18.21 37.11
CA SER A 266 -5.03 -17.79 36.54
C SER A 266 -5.02 -16.26 36.52
N GLY A 267 -4.15 -15.63 37.33
CA GLY A 267 -3.91 -14.18 37.31
C GLY A 267 -3.22 -13.71 36.02
N HIS A 268 -3.57 -14.32 34.88
CA HIS A 268 -3.01 -14.02 33.59
C HIS A 268 -3.70 -12.78 33.05
N GLN A 269 -2.98 -11.67 33.04
CA GLN A 269 -3.42 -10.46 32.35
C GLN A 269 -3.65 -10.79 30.88
N ALA A 270 -4.75 -10.28 30.33
CA ALA A 270 -5.06 -10.42 28.92
C ALA A 270 -4.08 -9.51 28.14
N THR A 271 -3.08 -10.14 27.55
CA THR A 271 -2.06 -9.51 26.71
C THR A 271 -2.50 -9.58 25.25
N GLU A 272 -1.90 -8.75 24.40
CA GLU A 272 -2.24 -8.76 22.97
C GLU A 272 -2.01 -10.14 22.32
N GLY A 273 -0.95 -10.84 22.74
CA GLY A 273 -0.58 -12.14 22.21
C GLY A 273 -1.55 -13.26 22.59
N ASN A 274 -1.92 -13.36 23.88
CA ASN A 274 -2.83 -14.43 24.32
C ASN A 274 -4.27 -14.23 23.81
N LEU A 275 -4.74 -12.98 23.77
CA LEU A 275 -6.01 -12.59 23.15
C LEU A 275 -6.02 -12.92 21.66
N GLY A 276 -4.94 -12.57 20.96
CA GLY A 276 -4.79 -12.83 19.52
C GLY A 276 -4.81 -14.32 19.19
N ALA A 277 -4.06 -15.12 19.93
CA ALA A 277 -4.02 -16.58 19.76
C ALA A 277 -5.39 -17.23 20.02
N ALA A 278 -6.06 -16.86 21.10
CA ALA A 278 -7.38 -17.37 21.43
C ALA A 278 -8.43 -17.02 20.37
N ALA A 279 -8.41 -15.77 19.88
CA ALA A 279 -9.32 -15.30 18.84
C ALA A 279 -9.11 -16.01 17.51
N ALA A 280 -7.86 -16.27 17.10
CA ALA A 280 -7.57 -17.02 15.88
C ALA A 280 -8.08 -18.47 15.94
N MET A 281 -7.97 -19.13 17.10
CA MET A 281 -8.51 -20.48 17.31
C MET A 281 -10.03 -20.50 17.35
N GLN A 282 -10.66 -19.48 17.93
CA GLN A 282 -12.11 -19.35 17.90
C GLN A 282 -12.62 -19.14 16.48
N ALA A 283 -11.92 -18.33 15.69
CA ALA A 283 -12.19 -18.18 14.27
C ALA A 283 -12.01 -19.49 13.50
N LEU A 284 -11.01 -20.32 13.85
CA LEU A 284 -10.80 -21.63 13.23
C LEU A 284 -11.95 -22.60 13.51
N LYS A 285 -12.48 -22.58 14.74
CA LYS A 285 -13.68 -23.33 15.13
C LYS A 285 -14.91 -22.88 14.34
N MET A 286 -15.14 -21.57 14.27
CA MET A 286 -16.27 -20.99 13.51
C MET A 286 -16.16 -21.33 12.02
N PHE A 287 -14.97 -21.18 11.45
CA PHE A 287 -14.64 -21.46 10.07
C PHE A 287 -14.88 -22.95 9.70
N ASN A 288 -14.57 -23.88 10.60
CA ASN A 288 -14.81 -25.32 10.37
C ASN A 288 -16.26 -25.76 10.66
N SER A 289 -17.00 -25.04 11.52
CA SER A 289 -18.40 -25.35 11.85
C SER A 289 -19.43 -24.82 10.84
N GLY A 290 -19.03 -23.93 9.93
CA GLY A 290 -19.89 -23.34 8.89
C GLY A 290 -20.03 -24.24 7.66
N GLY A 291 -20.95 -25.22 7.72
CA GLY A 291 -21.29 -26.04 6.55
C GLY A 291 -22.21 -25.32 5.58
N SER A 292 -21.69 -24.71 4.48
CA SER A 292 -22.41 -24.53 3.21
C SER A 292 -21.54 -23.91 2.09
N GLY A 293 -21.22 -24.69 1.06
CA GLY A 293 -21.51 -24.33 -0.34
C GLY A 293 -20.86 -23.10 -1.04
N GLY A 294 -19.77 -22.50 -0.56
CA GLY A 294 -19.08 -21.42 -1.26
C GLY A 294 -17.59 -21.37 -0.94
N SER A 295 -16.75 -20.97 -1.89
CA SER A 295 -15.28 -20.94 -1.81
C SER A 295 -14.77 -20.39 -0.46
N SER A 296 -14.34 -21.31 0.41
CA SER A 296 -13.72 -21.05 1.71
C SER A 296 -12.43 -20.25 1.49
N SER A 297 -12.51 -18.93 1.65
CA SER A 297 -11.45 -18.00 1.26
C SER A 297 -10.61 -17.59 2.47
N LYS A 298 -9.28 -17.51 2.29
CA LYS A 298 -8.31 -16.96 3.26
C LYS A 298 -8.83 -15.72 3.99
N SER A 299 -9.48 -14.85 3.24
CA SER A 299 -10.11 -13.61 3.63
C SER A 299 -11.13 -13.75 4.76
N GLU A 300 -11.97 -14.77 4.67
CA GLU A 300 -13.00 -15.05 5.67
C GLU A 300 -12.38 -15.47 6.99
N PHE A 301 -11.37 -16.35 6.96
CA PHE A 301 -10.68 -16.79 8.16
C PHE A 301 -9.94 -15.64 8.86
N LEU A 302 -9.20 -14.82 8.12
CA LEU A 302 -8.57 -13.62 8.68
C LEU A 302 -9.60 -12.64 9.25
N GLY A 303 -10.71 -12.43 8.53
CA GLY A 303 -11.78 -11.54 8.97
C GLY A 303 -12.42 -11.99 10.29
N LEU A 304 -12.71 -13.29 10.40
CA LEU A 304 -13.23 -13.91 11.63
C LEU A 304 -12.26 -13.75 12.79
N ALA A 305 -10.96 -14.01 12.59
CA ALA A 305 -9.95 -13.91 13.65
C ALA A 305 -9.86 -12.48 14.21
N MET A 306 -9.81 -11.49 13.33
CA MET A 306 -9.78 -10.09 13.73
C MET A 306 -11.06 -9.65 14.46
N ALA A 307 -12.23 -10.10 13.99
CA ALA A 307 -13.50 -9.80 14.65
C ALA A 307 -13.58 -10.39 16.06
N GLN A 308 -13.15 -11.65 16.23
CA GLN A 308 -13.13 -12.31 17.53
C GLN A 308 -12.16 -11.61 18.49
N ALA A 309 -11.00 -11.16 18.00
CA ALA A 309 -10.02 -10.44 18.82
C ALA A 309 -10.57 -9.10 19.32
N SER A 310 -11.27 -8.37 18.44
CA SER A 310 -11.91 -7.11 18.78
C SER A 310 -12.95 -7.28 19.89
N LYS A 311 -13.81 -8.30 19.76
CA LYS A 311 -14.83 -8.64 20.76
C LYS A 311 -14.23 -9.07 22.09
N LEU A 312 -13.25 -9.98 22.03
CA LEU A 312 -12.61 -10.52 23.23
C LEU A 312 -11.87 -9.42 24.00
N PHE A 313 -11.21 -8.50 23.29
CA PHE A 313 -10.56 -7.36 23.93
C PHE A 313 -11.57 -6.47 24.65
N ASP A 314 -12.70 -6.13 24.02
CA ASP A 314 -13.75 -5.31 24.65
C ASP A 314 -14.30 -5.99 25.92
N GLU A 315 -14.47 -7.31 25.89
CA GLU A 315 -14.93 -8.12 27.03
C GLU A 315 -13.90 -8.14 28.18
N GLN A 316 -12.63 -8.37 27.88
CA GLN A 316 -11.56 -8.37 28.89
C GLN A 316 -11.29 -6.96 29.44
N SER A 317 -11.44 -5.92 28.61
CA SER A 317 -11.29 -4.52 29.00
C SER A 317 -12.43 -4.09 29.93
N ALA A 318 -13.68 -4.43 29.60
CA ALA A 318 -14.83 -4.18 30.44
C ALA A 318 -14.76 -4.88 31.81
N SER A 319 -14.09 -6.04 31.86
CA SER A 319 -13.86 -6.78 33.11
C SER A 319 -12.57 -6.38 33.85
N GLY A 320 -11.80 -5.41 33.34
CA GLY A 320 -10.57 -4.92 33.97
C GLY A 320 -9.43 -5.93 34.01
N LYS A 321 -9.46 -6.95 33.13
CA LYS A 321 -8.49 -8.05 33.08
C LYS A 321 -7.41 -7.87 32.03
N THR A 322 -7.47 -6.79 31.25
CA THR A 322 -6.45 -6.42 30.25
C THR A 322 -5.16 -5.94 30.90
N ASP A 323 -4.03 -6.37 30.35
CA ASP A 323 -2.72 -5.82 30.69
C ASP A 323 -2.72 -4.29 30.43
N PRO A 324 -2.13 -3.45 31.30
CA PRO A 324 -2.06 -2.00 31.09
C PRO A 324 -1.38 -1.57 29.78
N SER A 325 -0.52 -2.44 29.22
CA SER A 325 0.16 -2.23 27.94
C SER A 325 -0.59 -2.81 26.74
N ALA A 326 -1.68 -3.56 26.95
CA ALA A 326 -2.42 -4.19 25.88
C ALA A 326 -3.39 -3.20 25.21
N SER A 327 -3.38 -3.18 23.89
CA SER A 327 -4.28 -2.39 23.07
C SER A 327 -5.19 -3.27 22.23
N LYS A 328 -6.40 -2.77 21.94
CA LYS A 328 -7.34 -3.42 21.02
C LYS A 328 -6.72 -3.62 19.65
N GLN A 329 -5.97 -2.62 19.19
CA GLN A 329 -5.22 -2.68 17.94
C GLN A 329 -4.21 -3.83 17.94
N GLY A 330 -3.40 -3.96 18.99
CA GLY A 330 -2.41 -5.03 19.08
C GLY A 330 -3.04 -6.41 19.17
N ALA A 331 -4.12 -6.60 19.93
CA ALA A 331 -4.84 -7.88 19.98
C ALA A 331 -5.38 -8.30 18.60
N VAL A 332 -5.96 -7.35 17.84
CA VAL A 332 -6.45 -7.57 16.46
C VAL A 332 -5.29 -7.91 15.52
N GLN A 333 -4.15 -7.24 15.66
CA GLN A 333 -2.94 -7.51 14.87
C GLN A 333 -2.38 -8.91 15.13
N GLN A 334 -2.28 -9.32 16.40
CA GLN A 334 -1.80 -10.63 16.79
C GLN A 334 -2.72 -11.74 16.28
N ALA A 335 -4.04 -11.54 16.34
CA ALA A 335 -5.00 -12.50 15.78
C ALA A 335 -4.86 -12.66 14.26
N ALA A 336 -4.73 -11.55 13.54
CA ALA A 336 -4.56 -11.57 12.09
C ALA A 336 -3.24 -12.26 11.69
N GLN A 337 -2.16 -12.01 12.44
CA GLN A 337 -0.86 -12.66 12.25
C GLN A 337 -0.95 -14.17 12.49
N MET A 338 -1.58 -14.59 13.59
CA MET A 338 -1.76 -15.98 13.94
C MET A 338 -2.60 -16.73 12.89
N ALA A 339 -3.72 -16.14 12.46
CA ALA A 339 -4.57 -16.70 11.41
C ALA A 339 -3.81 -16.85 10.07
N LEU A 340 -3.03 -15.84 9.67
CA LEU A 340 -2.23 -15.92 8.46
C LEU A 340 -1.17 -17.03 8.55
N LYS A 341 -0.47 -17.16 9.69
CA LYS A 341 0.50 -18.23 9.90
C LYS A 341 -0.15 -19.61 9.81
N MET A 342 -1.31 -19.82 10.45
CA MET A 342 -2.07 -21.08 10.39
C MET A 342 -2.46 -21.43 8.94
N TYR A 343 -2.93 -20.43 8.18
CA TYR A 343 -3.27 -20.59 6.77
C TYR A 343 -2.05 -20.97 5.93
N LEU A 344 -0.92 -20.25 6.07
CA LEU A 344 0.31 -20.51 5.30
C LEU A 344 0.93 -21.88 5.61
N LYS A 345 0.90 -22.31 6.87
CA LYS A 345 1.38 -23.65 7.27
C LYS A 345 0.52 -24.75 6.65
N SER A 346 -0.79 -24.53 6.54
CA SER A 346 -1.71 -25.46 5.91
C SER A 346 -1.41 -25.69 4.42
N ASP A 347 -1.01 -24.64 3.70
CA ASP A 347 -0.71 -24.66 2.26
C ASP A 347 0.63 -25.36 1.93
N SER A 348 1.58 -25.36 2.88
CA SER A 348 2.92 -25.96 2.72
C SER A 348 2.98 -27.49 2.84
N SER A 349 1.91 -28.14 3.32
CA SER A 349 1.85 -29.59 3.59
C SER A 349 1.42 -30.46 2.38
N GLY A 350 1.24 -29.86 1.20
CA GLY A 350 0.61 -30.48 0.02
C GLY A 350 1.49 -31.32 -0.90
N SER A 351 2.52 -32.02 -0.41
CA SER A 351 3.38 -32.84 -1.29
C SER A 351 3.88 -34.14 -0.64
N SER A 352 2.96 -35.05 -0.29
CA SER A 352 3.26 -36.49 -0.26
C SER A 352 1.96 -37.30 -0.34
N GLY A 353 1.87 -38.22 -1.30
CA GLY A 353 0.70 -39.06 -1.54
C GLY A 353 0.27 -39.85 -0.30
N GLY A 354 -1.03 -39.79 -0.01
CA GLY A 354 -1.68 -40.55 1.05
C GLY A 354 -2.95 -39.85 1.52
N SER A 355 -4.10 -40.51 1.38
CA SER A 355 -5.43 -40.02 1.73
C SER A 355 -5.55 -39.63 3.21
N LYS A 356 -5.22 -38.38 3.55
CA LYS A 356 -5.50 -37.73 4.84
C LYS A 356 -6.09 -36.34 4.55
N PRO A 357 -7.04 -35.84 5.36
CA PRO A 357 -7.66 -34.54 5.12
C PRO A 357 -6.58 -33.45 5.16
N SER A 358 -6.39 -32.77 4.03
CA SER A 358 -5.35 -31.77 3.81
C SER A 358 -5.81 -30.38 4.29
N GLY A 359 -4.89 -29.58 4.84
CA GLY A 359 -5.10 -28.16 5.13
C GLY A 359 -5.55 -27.82 6.56
N LEU A 360 -6.15 -26.62 6.74
CA LEU A 360 -6.71 -26.09 8.00
C LEU A 360 -7.63 -27.11 8.71
N MET A 361 -8.25 -28.01 7.93
CA MET A 361 -9.10 -29.11 8.37
C MET A 361 -8.33 -30.14 9.24
N GLY A 362 -7.04 -30.36 8.99
CA GLY A 362 -6.18 -31.22 9.80
C GLY A 362 -5.78 -30.60 11.15
N LEU A 363 -5.65 -29.27 11.20
CA LEU A 363 -5.44 -28.52 12.45
C LEU A 363 -6.74 -28.44 13.26
N ALA A 364 -7.87 -28.19 12.58
CA ALA A 364 -9.19 -28.20 13.21
C ALA A 364 -9.57 -29.59 13.77
N SER A 365 -9.23 -30.69 13.08
CA SER A 365 -9.49 -32.06 13.55
C SER A 365 -8.63 -32.50 14.74
N LYS A 366 -7.53 -31.81 15.04
CA LYS A 366 -6.75 -32.00 16.29
C LYS A 366 -7.30 -31.17 17.45
N PHE A 367 -8.09 -30.14 17.14
CA PHE A 367 -8.53 -29.12 18.07
C PHE A 367 -10.00 -29.27 18.50
N LEU A 368 -10.87 -29.69 17.57
CA LEU A 368 -12.26 -30.10 17.81
C LEU A 368 -12.30 -31.54 18.27
#